data_AF-A0AAV8XXB2-F1
#
_entry.id   AF-A0AAV8XXB2-F1
#
_cell.length_a   1.000
_cell.length_b   1.000
_cell.length_c   1.000
_cell.angle_alpha   90.00
_cell.angle_beta   90.00
_cell.angle_gamma   90.00
#
_symmetry.space_group_name_H-M   'P 1'
#
loop_
_entity.id
_entity.type
_entity.pdbx_description
1 polymer ?
#
loop_
_entity_poly.entity_id
_entity_poly.type
_entity_poly.pdbx_seq_one_letter_code
_entity_poly.pdbx_strand_id
1 'polypeptide(L)'
;MSYLPESLKIEILMMIGYGDRARTQCEVVRLFRETHPDLPPLNQGTINKIEAHYREMGHVRKVPSKRQAVVDDDTKLKLLLAVEDNPITPARQLARDNSLAFDITTLKKK
;
A
#
# COMPACT_ATOMS: atom_id res chain seq x y z
N MET A 1 -1.68 -11.57 3.79
CA MET A 1 -2.00 -10.93 5.07
C MET A 1 -3.50 -10.91 5.20
N SER A 2 -4.07 -11.56 6.21
CA SER A 2 -5.49 -11.41 6.52
C SER A 2 -5.80 -9.92 6.62
N TYR A 3 -6.89 -9.50 5.99
CA TYR A 3 -7.22 -8.08 5.88
C TYR A 3 -7.74 -7.60 7.24
N LEU A 4 -6.83 -7.17 8.12
CA LEU A 4 -7.20 -6.51 9.36
C LEU A 4 -7.70 -5.08 9.01
N PRO A 5 -8.94 -4.72 9.38
CA PRO A 5 -9.48 -3.37 9.24
C PRO A 5 -8.56 -2.30 9.82
N GLU A 6 -8.60 -1.09 9.26
CA GLU A 6 -7.78 0.03 9.74
C GLU A 6 -8.11 0.40 11.19
N SER A 7 -9.38 0.32 11.60
CA SER A 7 -9.82 0.55 12.98
C SER A 7 -9.08 -0.35 13.98
N LEU A 8 -9.01 -1.65 13.68
CA LEU A 8 -8.33 -2.61 14.54
C LEU A 8 -6.81 -2.41 14.54
N LYS A 9 -6.21 -1.94 13.44
CA LYS A 9 -4.79 -1.57 13.43
C LYS A 9 -4.51 -0.36 14.32
N ILE A 10 -5.39 0.64 14.31
CA ILE A 10 -5.27 1.81 15.19
C ILE A 10 -5.40 1.36 16.65
N GLU A 11 -6.36 0.49 16.93
CA GLU A 11 -6.54 -0.05 18.28
C GLU A 11 -5.31 -0.82 18.78
N ILE A 12 -4.68 -1.64 17.91
CA ILE A 12 -3.39 -2.29 18.23
C ILE A 12 -2.31 -1.27 18.56
N LEU A 13 -2.20 -0.17 17.80
CA LEU A 13 -1.24 0.90 18.10
C LEU A 13 -1.54 1.58 19.44
N MET A 14 -2.82 1.79 19.76
CA MET A 14 -3.23 2.31 21.07
C MET A 14 -2.87 1.34 22.21
N MET A 15 -3.01 0.04 21.99
CA MET A 15 -2.62 -1.00 22.96
C MET A 15 -1.10 -1.07 23.15
N ILE A 16 -0.30 -0.85 22.10
CA ILE A 16 1.16 -0.73 22.22
C ILE A 16 1.50 0.49 23.09
N GLY A 17 0.86 1.63 22.84
CA GLY A 17 1.15 2.88 23.54
C GLY A 17 2.38 3.60 22.97
N TYR A 18 2.90 4.57 23.72
CA TYR A 18 4.04 5.39 23.31
C TYR A 18 4.95 5.75 24.50
N GLY A 19 6.24 5.97 24.24
CA GLY A 19 7.23 6.35 25.24
C GLY A 19 7.53 5.24 26.26
N ASP A 20 7.74 5.63 27.51
CA ASP A 20 8.15 4.72 28.60
C ASP A 20 7.07 3.70 29.01
N ARG A 21 5.84 3.86 28.53
CA ARG A 21 4.71 2.95 28.80
C ARG A 21 4.37 2.04 27.62
N ALA A 22 5.32 1.84 26.70
CA ALA A 22 5.14 0.94 25.58
C ALA A 22 5.06 -0.53 26.06
N ARG A 23 3.99 -1.22 25.67
CA ARG A 23 3.84 -2.66 25.88
C ARG A 23 4.62 -3.43 24.82
N THR A 24 5.09 -4.61 25.19
CA THR A 24 5.72 -5.54 24.25
C THR A 24 4.68 -6.12 23.28
N GLN A 25 5.10 -6.52 22.08
CA GLN A 25 4.17 -7.08 21.09
C GLN A 25 3.50 -8.36 21.60
N CYS A 26 4.18 -9.17 22.44
CA CYS A 26 3.60 -10.35 23.07
C CYS A 26 2.44 -10.01 24.02
N GLU A 27 2.59 -8.98 24.84
CA GLU A 27 1.52 -8.50 25.73
C GLU A 27 0.34 -7.98 24.93
N VAL A 28 0.61 -7.25 23.84
CA VAL A 28 -0.45 -6.74 22.96
C VAL A 28 -1.18 -7.88 22.25
N VAL A 29 -0.52 -8.96 21.82
CA VAL A 29 -1.21 -10.15 21.29
C VAL A 29 -2.19 -10.71 22.33
N ARG A 30 -1.74 -10.83 23.59
CA ARG A 30 -2.57 -11.38 24.66
C ARG A 30 -3.76 -10.47 24.95
N LEU A 31 -3.52 -9.18 25.11
CA LEU A 31 -4.54 -8.17 25.36
C LEU A 31 -5.56 -8.10 24.21
N PHE A 32 -5.09 -8.10 22.96
CA PHE A 32 -5.96 -8.06 21.78
C PHE A 32 -6.86 -9.30 21.69
N ARG A 33 -6.35 -10.47 22.07
CA ARG A 33 -7.13 -11.72 22.14
C ARG A 33 -8.18 -11.69 23.26
N GLU A 34 -7.85 -11.05 24.39
CA GLU A 34 -8.78 -10.87 25.51
C GLU A 34 -9.91 -9.90 25.14
N THR A 35 -9.60 -8.81 24.41
CA THR A 35 -10.61 -7.81 24.00
C THR A 35 -11.43 -8.22 22.79
N HIS A 36 -10.86 -9.04 21.90
CA HIS A 36 -11.52 -9.50 20.66
C HIS A 36 -11.51 -11.04 20.56
N PRO A 37 -12.27 -11.75 21.40
CA PRO A 37 -12.28 -13.21 21.43
C PRO A 37 -12.86 -13.84 20.14
N ASP A 38 -13.74 -13.11 19.45
CA ASP A 38 -14.41 -13.57 18.23
C ASP A 38 -13.54 -13.44 16.96
N LEU A 39 -12.41 -12.73 17.05
CA LEU A 39 -11.52 -12.53 15.92
C LEU A 39 -10.47 -13.64 15.82
N PRO A 40 -9.98 -13.93 14.61
CA PRO A 40 -8.85 -14.84 14.43
C PRO A 40 -7.63 -14.37 15.24
N PRO A 41 -6.90 -15.30 15.88
CA PRO A 41 -5.74 -14.93 16.67
C PRO A 41 -4.69 -14.24 15.80
N LEU A 42 -4.25 -13.07 16.25
CA LEU A 42 -3.13 -12.36 15.65
C LEU A 42 -1.81 -12.94 16.14
N ASN A 43 -0.83 -13.00 15.25
CA ASN A 43 0.54 -13.34 15.62
C ASN A 43 1.36 -12.08 15.93
N GLN A 44 2.40 -12.25 16.76
CA GLN A 44 3.33 -11.17 17.10
C GLN A 44 3.93 -10.51 15.86
N GLY A 45 4.22 -11.30 14.81
CA GLY A 45 4.75 -10.79 13.55
C GLY A 45 3.81 -9.81 12.83
N THR A 46 2.49 -9.97 12.97
CA THR A 46 1.52 -9.03 12.39
C THR A 46 1.52 -7.72 13.15
N ILE A 47 1.58 -7.76 14.48
CA ILE A 47 1.68 -6.55 15.32
C ILE A 47 2.96 -5.80 15.00
N ASN A 48 4.12 -6.49 14.95
CA ASN A 48 5.40 -5.89 14.60
C ASN A 48 5.35 -5.20 13.22
N LYS A 49 4.73 -5.84 12.22
CA LYS A 49 4.58 -5.22 10.89
C LYS A 49 3.68 -3.99 10.88
N ILE A 50 2.61 -4.00 11.68
CA ILE A 50 1.73 -2.83 11.81
C ILE A 50 2.48 -1.67 12.48
N GLU A 51 3.21 -1.96 13.56
CA GLU A 51 4.02 -0.98 14.27
C GLU A 51 5.12 -0.40 13.37
N ALA A 52 5.89 -1.25 12.70
CA ALA A 52 6.95 -0.83 11.78
C ALA A 52 6.39 0.05 10.65
N HIS A 53 5.30 -0.39 10.00
CA HIS A 53 4.64 0.39 8.95
C HIS A 53 4.17 1.76 9.46
N TYR A 54 3.63 1.84 10.68
CA TYR A 54 3.22 3.11 11.27
C TYR A 54 4.41 4.02 11.59
N ARG A 55 5.50 3.47 12.14
CA ARG A 55 6.73 4.23 12.43
C ARG A 55 7.39 4.77 11.16
N GLU A 56 7.34 4.01 10.07
CA GLU A 56 7.92 4.41 8.78
C GLU A 56 7.03 5.40 8.02
N MET A 57 5.72 5.17 7.94
CA MET A 57 4.81 5.92 7.06
C MET A 57 3.96 6.96 7.79
N GLY A 58 3.88 6.90 9.13
CA GLY A 58 3.03 7.76 9.95
C GLY A 58 1.52 7.44 9.88
N HIS A 59 1.12 6.37 9.18
CA HIS A 59 -0.29 5.98 9.04
C HIS A 59 -0.47 4.47 8.86
N VAL A 60 -1.63 3.93 9.26
CA VAL A 60 -1.95 2.49 9.09
C VAL A 60 -2.56 2.14 7.73
N ARG A 61 -2.83 3.15 6.89
CA ARG A 61 -3.43 2.96 5.57
C ARG A 61 -2.53 2.09 4.72
N LYS A 62 -3.16 1.14 4.03
CA LYS A 62 -2.47 0.31 3.05
C LYS A 62 -2.18 1.18 1.83
N VAL A 63 -0.91 1.45 1.56
CA VAL A 63 -0.53 2.10 0.31
C VAL A 63 -0.85 1.12 -0.82
N PRO A 64 -1.72 1.48 -1.78
CA PRO A 64 -1.88 0.66 -2.97
C PRO A 64 -0.51 0.59 -3.63
N SER A 65 0.00 -0.63 -3.82
CA SER A 65 1.18 -0.85 -4.65
C SER A 65 0.81 -0.41 -6.04
N LYS A 66 1.09 0.86 -6.38
CA LYS A 66 1.09 1.32 -7.75
C LYS A 66 2.26 0.57 -8.38
N ARG A 67 1.97 -0.50 -9.11
CA ARG A 67 2.91 -0.99 -10.10
C ARG A 67 3.13 0.17 -11.05
N GLN A 68 4.24 0.89 -10.88
CA GLN A 68 4.67 1.83 -11.88
C GLN A 68 4.98 0.98 -13.11
N ALA A 69 4.30 1.27 -14.22
CA ALA A 69 4.72 0.73 -15.50
C ALA A 69 6.15 1.24 -15.72
N VAL A 70 7.12 0.33 -15.68
CA VAL A 70 8.50 0.66 -16.01
C VAL A 70 8.52 0.88 -17.51
N VAL A 71 8.46 2.13 -17.92
CA VAL A 71 8.65 2.53 -19.32
C VAL A 71 10.15 2.62 -19.54
N ASP A 72 10.63 1.93 -20.56
CA ASP A 72 12.02 1.97 -20.98
C ASP A 72 12.45 3.37 -21.44
N ASP A 73 13.73 3.72 -21.27
CA ASP A 73 14.21 5.08 -21.53
C ASP A 73 14.11 5.48 -23.00
N ASP A 74 14.28 4.54 -23.94
CA ASP A 74 14.08 4.78 -25.37
C ASP A 74 12.62 5.14 -25.68
N THR A 75 11.69 4.51 -24.96
CA THR A 75 10.25 4.78 -25.13
C THR A 75 9.89 6.14 -24.55
N LYS A 76 10.51 6.55 -23.44
CA LYS A 76 10.35 7.91 -22.89
C LYS A 76 10.86 8.96 -23.87
N LEU A 77 12.03 8.75 -24.47
CA LEU A 77 12.61 9.69 -25.43
C LEU A 77 11.71 9.86 -26.67
N LYS A 78 11.20 8.76 -27.22
CA LYS A 78 10.25 8.80 -28.35
C LYS A 78 8.98 9.58 -28.03
N LEU A 79 8.44 9.41 -26.82
CA LEU A 79 7.27 10.15 -26.37
C LEU A 79 7.55 11.64 -26.24
N LEU A 80 8.70 12.02 -25.70
CA LEU A 80 9.08 13.43 -25.56
C LEU A 80 9.24 14.10 -26.93
N LEU A 81 9.92 13.45 -27.86
CA LEU A 81 10.06 13.93 -29.24
C LEU A 81 8.70 14.09 -29.93
N ALA A 82 7.81 13.12 -29.79
CA ALA A 82 6.48 13.20 -30.40
C ALA A 82 5.57 14.28 -29.77
N VAL A 83 5.77 14.64 -28.50
CA VAL A 83 5.11 15.81 -27.88
C VAL A 83 5.68 17.12 -28.40
N GLU A 84 6.99 17.19 -28.61
CA GLU A 84 7.66 18.36 -29.19
C GLU A 84 7.21 18.60 -30.64
N ASP A 85 7.17 17.53 -31.44
CA ASP A 85 6.75 17.58 -32.85
C ASP A 85 5.26 17.94 -33.02
N ASN A 86 4.40 17.50 -32.11
CA ASN A 86 2.97 17.80 -32.18
C ASN A 86 2.31 17.91 -30.79
N PRO A 87 2.37 19.10 -30.17
CA PRO A 87 1.97 19.31 -28.77
C PRO A 87 0.46 19.24 -28.53
N ILE A 88 -0.37 19.28 -29.60
CA ILE A 88 -1.83 19.17 -29.49
C ILE A 88 -2.30 17.71 -29.50
N THR A 89 -1.40 16.75 -29.73
CA THR A 89 -1.76 15.33 -29.78
C THR A 89 -2.23 14.87 -28.40
N PRO A 90 -3.43 14.30 -28.29
CA PRO A 90 -3.94 13.86 -27.00
C PRO A 90 -3.10 12.70 -26.45
N ALA A 91 -2.77 12.74 -25.16
CA ALA A 91 -1.91 11.76 -24.50
C ALA A 91 -2.37 10.30 -24.68
N ARG A 92 -3.68 10.06 -24.83
CA ARG A 92 -4.23 8.72 -25.11
C ARG A 92 -3.83 8.19 -26.48
N GLN A 93 -3.78 9.06 -27.48
CA GLN A 93 -3.37 8.70 -28.83
C GLN A 93 -1.88 8.43 -28.85
N LEU A 94 -1.09 9.33 -28.27
CA LEU A 94 0.36 9.17 -28.14
C LEU A 94 0.76 7.86 -27.43
N ALA A 95 0.03 7.49 -26.37
CA ALA A 95 0.24 6.23 -25.66
C ALA A 95 -0.08 5.00 -26.55
N ARG A 96 -1.14 5.06 -27.37
CA ARG A 96 -1.47 3.96 -28.31
C ARG A 96 -0.40 3.81 -29.38
N ASP A 97 0.04 4.93 -29.95
CA ASP A 97 1.02 4.96 -31.04
C ASP A 97 2.38 4.40 -30.56
N ASN A 98 2.70 4.58 -29.28
CA ASN A 98 3.90 4.04 -28.64
C ASN A 98 3.65 2.74 -27.86
N SER A 99 2.52 2.06 -28.09
CA SER A 99 2.17 0.77 -27.47
C SER A 99 2.25 0.74 -25.93
N LEU A 100 2.05 1.89 -25.28
CA LEU A 100 1.89 1.98 -23.84
C LEU A 100 0.50 1.49 -23.46
N ALA A 101 0.39 0.20 -23.15
CA ALA A 101 -0.83 -0.35 -22.58
C ALA A 101 -1.05 0.25 -21.18
N PHE A 102 -2.04 1.13 -21.03
CA PHE A 102 -2.66 1.35 -19.73
C PHE A 102 -3.43 0.08 -19.40
N ASP A 103 -2.80 -0.82 -18.66
CA ASP A 103 -3.40 -2.07 -18.23
C ASP A 103 -4.45 -1.77 -17.14
N ILE A 104 -5.62 -1.26 -17.55
CA ILE A 104 -6.79 -1.02 -16.68
C ILE A 104 -7.49 -2.37 -16.38
N THR A 105 -7.02 -3.48 -16.94
CA THR A 105 -7.73 -4.75 -17.02
C THR A 105 -7.53 -5.73 -15.87
N THR A 106 -6.74 -5.44 -14.83
CA THR A 106 -6.65 -6.34 -13.65
C THR A 106 -7.70 -6.09 -12.56
N LEU A 107 -8.71 -5.25 -12.81
CA LEU A 107 -9.86 -5.04 -11.89
C LEU A 107 -11.09 -5.94 -12.18
N LYS A 108 -11.01 -6.95 -13.05
CA LYS A 108 -12.08 -7.95 -13.19
C LYS A 108 -11.83 -9.17 -12.31
N LYS A 109 -12.55 -9.19 -11.18
CA LYS A 109 -12.99 -10.34 -10.37
C LYS A 109 -12.78 -11.71 -11.05
N LYS A 110 -12.07 -12.60 -10.35
CA LYS A 110 -12.56 -13.94 -9.98
C LYS A 110 -11.82 -14.42 -8.74
#